data_AF-A0A2K9CA52-F1
#
_entry.id   AF-A0A2K9CA52-F1
#
_cell.length_a   1.000
_cell.length_b   1.000
_cell.length_c   1.000
_cell.angle_alpha   90.00
_cell.angle_beta   90.00
_cell.angle_gamma   90.00
#
_symmetry.space_group_name_H-M   'P 1'
#
loop_
_entity.id
_entity.type
_entity.pdbx_description
1 polymer ?
#
loop_
_entity_poly.entity_id
_entity_poly.type
_entity_poly.pdbx_seq_one_letter_code
_entity_poly.pdbx_strand_id
1 'polypeptide(L)'
;MEKAMSTSYHYKTTSPAVLEAVRAWDEKLKAFHFQLEAMTKIFGGPGSPMYSGNDKYVGGVKISASRDLDVHWCRPDDHGYRSLRTAAKIPKGTAKEARPAIKAEHDRLKALWLEHCPARISADDTWKAIGLDWGTIWLSGGVFFELEGTVYLHLGFKLSNDGDQVEGAKEIMASELEAARQQIFQQRKAA
;
A
#
# COMPACT_ATOMS: atom_id res chain seq x y z
N MET A 1 -4.57 -24.73 -26.95
CA MET A 1 -4.34 -23.43 -26.28
C MET A 1 -3.12 -23.59 -25.40
N GLU A 2 -1.95 -23.20 -25.90
CA GLU A 2 -0.76 -23.07 -25.06
C GLU A 2 -1.07 -22.07 -23.96
N LYS A 3 -0.95 -22.52 -22.72
CA LYS A 3 -0.97 -21.66 -21.55
C LYS A 3 0.25 -20.76 -21.71
N ALA A 4 0.06 -19.47 -21.99
CA ALA A 4 1.17 -18.52 -22.01
C ALA A 4 1.88 -18.62 -20.66
N MET A 5 3.05 -19.25 -20.64
CA MET A 5 3.87 -19.30 -19.45
C MET A 5 4.32 -17.86 -19.21
N SER A 6 3.76 -17.24 -18.17
CA SER A 6 4.27 -15.95 -17.68
C SER A 6 5.74 -16.18 -17.34
N THR A 7 6.64 -15.65 -18.18
CA THR A 7 8.07 -15.77 -17.97
C THR A 7 8.43 -14.99 -16.72
N SER A 8 8.92 -15.68 -15.70
CA SER A 8 9.40 -15.08 -14.45
C SER A 8 10.92 -15.06 -14.44
N TYR A 9 11.48 -13.92 -14.07
CA TYR A 9 12.92 -13.72 -13.92
C TYR A 9 13.21 -13.36 -12.47
N HIS A 10 14.26 -13.96 -11.93
CA HIS A 10 14.60 -13.85 -10.51
C HIS A 10 16.02 -13.34 -10.39
N TYR A 11 16.20 -12.29 -9.60
CA TYR A 11 17.50 -11.65 -9.40
C TYR A 11 17.78 -11.44 -7.93
N LYS A 12 19.06 -11.36 -7.59
CA LYS A 12 19.51 -10.78 -6.33
C LYS A 12 20.63 -9.77 -6.55
N THR A 13 20.74 -8.81 -5.67
CA THR A 13 21.85 -7.86 -5.64
C THR A 13 22.24 -7.49 -4.21
N THR A 14 23.50 -7.11 -4.06
CA THR A 14 24.08 -6.52 -2.84
C THR A 14 24.58 -5.10 -3.10
N SER A 15 24.16 -4.47 -4.21
CA SER A 15 24.47 -3.06 -4.48
C SER A 15 24.01 -2.21 -3.29
N PRO A 16 24.90 -1.39 -2.71
CA PRO A 16 24.54 -0.46 -1.63
C PRO A 16 23.42 0.49 -2.04
N ALA A 17 23.43 1.02 -3.27
CA ALA A 17 22.42 1.96 -3.75
C ALA A 17 21.02 1.32 -3.82
N VAL A 18 20.95 0.09 -4.35
CA VAL A 18 19.70 -0.68 -4.43
C VAL A 18 19.20 -1.04 -3.02
N LEU A 19 20.11 -1.46 -2.14
CA LEU A 19 19.79 -1.81 -0.76
C LEU A 19 19.23 -0.62 0.03
N GLU A 20 19.85 0.56 -0.10
CA GLU A 20 19.39 1.80 0.52
C GLU A 20 17.99 2.19 0.03
N ALA A 21 17.75 2.10 -1.29
CA ALA A 21 16.43 2.38 -1.86
C ALA A 21 15.33 1.47 -1.29
N VAL A 22 15.58 0.16 -1.24
CA VAL A 22 14.62 -0.81 -0.68
C VAL A 22 14.39 -0.59 0.81
N ARG A 23 15.43 -0.31 1.59
CA ARG A 23 15.29 -0.01 3.02
C ARG A 23 14.49 1.26 3.28
N ALA A 24 14.74 2.32 2.51
CA ALA A 24 13.97 3.56 2.61
C ALA A 24 12.47 3.33 2.31
N TRP A 25 12.16 2.44 1.37
CA TRP A 25 10.78 2.02 1.12
C TRP A 25 10.19 1.21 2.27
N ASP A 26 10.92 0.24 2.80
CA ASP A 26 10.44 -0.56 3.93
C ASP A 26 10.20 0.29 5.19
N GLU A 27 11.01 1.32 5.42
CA GLU A 27 10.77 2.31 6.49
C GLU A 27 9.50 3.13 6.25
N LYS A 28 9.28 3.62 5.02
CA LYS A 28 8.02 4.30 4.65
C LYS A 28 6.81 3.38 4.85
N LEU A 29 6.92 2.11 4.46
CA LEU A 29 5.88 1.10 4.65
C LEU A 29 5.59 0.85 6.13
N LYS A 30 6.63 0.69 6.96
CA LYS A 30 6.47 0.51 8.40
C LYS A 30 5.78 1.71 9.04
N ALA A 31 6.19 2.93 8.69
CA ALA A 31 5.55 4.15 9.18
C ALA A 31 4.09 4.25 8.75
N PHE A 32 3.78 3.90 7.50
CA PHE A 32 2.41 3.85 6.98
C PHE A 32 1.55 2.85 7.76
N HIS A 33 2.05 1.63 8.00
CA HIS A 33 1.32 0.61 8.75
C HIS A 33 1.13 1.00 10.23
N PHE A 34 2.13 1.61 10.85
CA PHE A 34 2.03 2.12 12.22
C PHE A 34 0.92 3.19 12.33
N GLN A 35 0.86 4.14 11.40
CA GLN A 35 -0.20 5.14 11.36
C GLN A 35 -1.57 4.51 11.07
N LEU A 36 -1.63 3.53 10.17
CA LEU A 36 -2.86 2.79 9.85
C LEU A 36 -3.44 2.10 11.09
N GLU A 37 -2.60 1.47 11.91
CA GLU A 37 -3.02 0.84 13.17
C GLU A 37 -3.51 1.88 14.18
N ALA A 38 -2.82 3.02 14.28
CA ALA A 38 -3.19 4.12 15.17
C ALA A 38 -4.60 4.68 14.86
N MET A 39 -5.04 4.64 13.60
CA MET A 39 -6.40 5.06 13.22
C MET A 39 -7.50 4.30 13.98
N THR A 40 -7.25 3.06 14.39
CA THR A 40 -8.21 2.25 15.18
C THR A 40 -8.62 2.96 16.47
N LYS A 41 -7.68 3.61 17.14
CA LYS A 41 -7.94 4.35 18.39
C LYS A 41 -8.75 5.61 18.16
N ILE A 42 -8.63 6.24 16.99
CA ILE A 42 -9.28 7.51 16.65
C ILE A 42 -10.70 7.29 16.14
N PHE A 43 -10.88 6.31 15.25
CA PHE A 43 -12.16 6.09 14.56
C PHE A 43 -12.95 4.89 15.10
N GLY A 44 -12.38 4.10 16.01
CA GLY A 44 -13.03 2.92 16.58
C GLY A 44 -13.01 1.70 15.67
N GLY A 45 -12.16 1.70 14.64
CA GLY A 45 -12.03 0.59 13.70
C GLY A 45 -10.78 0.73 12.81
N PRO A 46 -10.22 -0.39 12.33
CA PRO A 46 -8.98 -0.38 11.55
C PRO A 46 -9.16 0.32 10.20
N GLY A 47 -8.14 1.05 9.76
CA GLY A 47 -8.08 1.60 8.40
C GLY A 47 -7.88 0.51 7.36
N SER A 48 -8.37 0.72 6.14
CA SER A 48 -8.16 -0.22 5.03
C SER A 48 -6.76 -0.08 4.43
N PRO A 49 -6.00 -1.17 4.27
CA PRO A 49 -4.74 -1.16 3.53
C PRO A 49 -5.02 -1.31 2.03
N MET A 50 -5.38 -0.22 1.35
CA MET A 50 -5.65 -0.23 -0.10
C MET A 50 -4.36 -0.08 -0.90
N TYR A 51 -4.39 -0.56 -2.15
CA TYR A 51 -3.32 -0.33 -3.12
C TYR A 51 -3.89 0.04 -4.49
N SER A 52 -3.12 0.79 -5.29
CA SER A 52 -3.43 1.11 -6.69
C SER A 52 -2.12 1.26 -7.45
N GLY A 53 -1.78 0.28 -8.28
CA GLY A 53 -0.42 0.18 -8.82
C GLY A 53 0.61 0.12 -7.69
N ASN A 54 1.56 1.04 -7.70
CA ASN A 54 2.58 1.18 -6.67
C ASN A 54 2.14 1.98 -5.44
N ASP A 55 0.97 2.60 -5.49
CA ASP A 55 0.47 3.40 -4.38
C ASP A 55 -0.08 2.51 -3.27
N LYS A 56 0.19 2.90 -2.03
CA LYS A 56 -0.55 2.45 -0.85
C LYS A 56 -1.24 3.64 -0.20
N TYR A 57 -2.50 3.43 0.18
CA TYR A 57 -3.33 4.47 0.76
C TYR A 57 -4.44 3.86 1.61
N VAL A 58 -5.13 4.71 2.37
CA VAL A 58 -6.30 4.32 3.17
C VAL A 58 -7.57 4.69 2.43
N GLY A 59 -8.40 3.70 2.12
CA GLY A 59 -9.68 3.90 1.44
C GLY A 59 -10.86 4.18 2.39
N GLY A 60 -10.71 3.83 3.67
CA GLY A 60 -11.78 3.93 4.67
C GLY A 60 -11.40 3.30 6.00
N VAL A 61 -12.36 3.23 6.91
CA VAL A 61 -12.22 2.58 8.22
C VAL A 61 -13.33 1.55 8.44
N LYS A 62 -13.01 0.47 9.14
CA LYS A 62 -13.95 -0.62 9.44
C LYS A 62 -14.70 -0.34 10.73
N ILE A 63 -15.73 0.49 10.64
CA ILE A 63 -16.59 0.91 11.76
C ILE A 63 -18.02 0.39 11.57
N SER A 64 -18.88 0.56 12.58
CA SER A 64 -20.25 0.02 12.65
C SER A 64 -21.05 0.13 11.33
N ALA A 65 -21.86 -0.89 11.02
CA ALA A 65 -22.79 -0.90 9.90
C ALA A 65 -24.08 -0.07 10.15
N SER A 66 -24.19 0.64 11.28
CA SER A 66 -25.37 1.48 11.59
C SER A 66 -25.64 2.54 10.51
N ARG A 67 -26.93 2.78 10.25
CA ARG A 67 -27.41 3.83 9.35
C ARG A 67 -27.14 5.23 9.86
N ASP A 68 -26.94 5.39 11.17
CA ASP A 68 -26.68 6.71 11.78
C ASP A 68 -25.37 7.32 11.24
N LEU A 69 -24.42 6.47 10.85
CA LEU A 69 -23.15 6.88 10.28
C LEU A 69 -23.26 7.30 8.81
N ASP A 70 -24.34 6.96 8.10
CA ASP A 70 -24.48 7.22 6.65
C ASP A 70 -24.52 8.73 6.32
N VAL A 71 -24.74 9.57 7.34
CA VAL A 71 -24.66 11.04 7.26
C VAL A 71 -23.25 11.49 6.93
N HIS A 72 -22.23 10.94 7.59
CA HIS A 72 -20.82 11.35 7.42
C HIS A 72 -20.01 10.37 6.59
N TRP A 73 -20.40 9.09 6.62
CA TRP A 73 -19.69 7.99 6.01
C TRP A 73 -20.49 7.40 4.85
N CYS A 74 -19.77 6.83 3.89
CA CYS A 74 -20.38 5.94 2.92
C CYS A 74 -20.90 4.67 3.60
N ARG A 75 -21.78 3.95 2.90
CA ARG A 75 -22.19 2.61 3.33
C ARG A 75 -20.95 1.70 3.31
N PRO A 76 -20.91 0.66 4.15
CA PRO A 76 -19.82 -0.31 4.10
C PRO A 76 -19.71 -0.92 2.70
N ASP A 77 -18.48 -1.10 2.23
CA ASP A 77 -18.18 -1.93 1.06
C ASP A 77 -18.31 -3.43 1.39
N ASP A 78 -18.03 -4.28 0.41
CA ASP A 78 -18.09 -5.74 0.54
C ASP A 78 -17.09 -6.31 1.58
N HIS A 79 -16.12 -5.50 2.01
CA HIS A 79 -15.14 -5.84 3.03
C HIS A 79 -15.43 -5.21 4.41
N GLY A 80 -16.50 -4.42 4.49
CA GLY A 80 -16.97 -3.75 5.70
C GLY A 80 -16.31 -2.40 5.99
N TYR A 81 -15.54 -1.83 5.05
CA TYR A 81 -14.92 -0.51 5.23
C TYR A 81 -15.87 0.59 4.77
N ARG A 82 -15.79 1.74 5.45
CA ARG A 82 -16.51 2.95 5.09
C ARG A 82 -15.54 4.07 4.76
N SER A 83 -15.73 4.69 3.60
CA SER A 83 -15.03 5.93 3.25
C SER A 83 -15.73 7.14 3.87
N LEU A 84 -14.94 8.11 4.33
CA LEU A 84 -15.48 9.40 4.76
C LEU A 84 -16.04 10.13 3.54
N ARG A 85 -17.23 10.72 3.64
CA ARG A 85 -17.78 11.51 2.54
C ARG A 85 -17.02 12.83 2.39
N THR A 86 -16.99 13.35 1.18
CA THR A 86 -16.50 14.73 0.93
C THR A 86 -17.40 15.78 1.59
N ALA A 87 -18.69 15.49 1.72
CA ALA A 87 -19.68 16.33 2.39
C ALA A 87 -20.72 15.48 3.13
N ALA A 88 -21.25 16.02 4.23
CA ALA A 88 -22.31 15.38 4.99
C ALA A 88 -23.59 15.22 4.16
N LYS A 89 -24.17 14.02 4.18
CA LYS A 89 -25.47 13.72 3.56
C LYS A 89 -26.58 14.03 4.57
N ILE A 90 -27.08 15.26 4.54
CA ILE A 90 -28.16 15.71 5.42
C ILE A 90 -29.46 14.96 5.05
N PRO A 91 -30.08 14.21 5.98
CA PRO A 91 -31.34 13.51 5.70
C PRO A 91 -32.47 14.47 5.30
N LYS A 92 -33.33 14.03 4.38
CA LYS A 92 -34.53 14.77 4.01
C LYS A 92 -35.42 14.96 5.25
N GLY A 93 -35.94 16.17 5.45
CA GLY A 93 -36.75 16.50 6.63
C GLY A 93 -35.95 16.96 7.85
N THR A 94 -34.61 17.04 7.76
CA THR A 94 -33.79 17.61 8.85
C THR A 94 -34.13 19.10 9.05
N ALA A 95 -34.54 19.43 10.27
CA ALA A 95 -34.81 20.80 10.73
C ALA A 95 -33.61 21.72 10.47
N LYS A 96 -33.86 22.99 10.13
CA LYS A 96 -32.81 23.93 9.72
C LYS A 96 -31.79 24.16 10.83
N GLU A 97 -32.26 24.11 12.07
CA GLU A 97 -31.56 24.31 13.32
C GLU A 97 -30.55 23.19 13.61
N ALA A 98 -30.81 21.96 13.12
CA ALA A 98 -29.93 20.80 13.32
C ALA A 98 -28.80 20.70 12.27
N ARG A 99 -28.93 21.38 11.12
CA ARG A 99 -27.95 21.32 10.03
C ARG A 99 -26.54 21.83 10.40
N PRO A 100 -26.40 22.94 11.17
CA PRO A 100 -25.08 23.41 11.60
C PRO A 100 -24.33 22.38 12.44
N ALA A 101 -25.01 21.67 13.34
CA ALA A 101 -24.39 20.64 14.18
C ALA A 101 -23.88 19.46 13.34
N ILE A 102 -24.67 18.99 12.37
CA ILE A 102 -24.23 17.95 11.42
C ILE A 102 -23.00 18.40 10.63
N LYS A 103 -22.99 19.65 10.16
CA LYS A 103 -21.84 20.18 9.42
C LYS A 103 -20.59 20.25 10.31
N ALA A 104 -20.74 20.75 11.54
CA ALA A 104 -19.64 20.85 12.49
C ALA A 104 -19.04 19.48 12.83
N GLU A 105 -19.88 18.46 13.04
CA GLU A 105 -19.40 17.09 13.28
C GLU A 105 -18.68 16.53 12.05
N HIS A 106 -19.20 16.78 10.85
CA HIS A 106 -18.54 16.34 9.64
C HIS A 106 -17.17 17.01 9.43
N ASP A 107 -17.08 18.31 9.70
CA ASP A 107 -15.83 19.05 9.62
C ASP A 107 -14.82 18.58 10.68
N ARG A 108 -15.29 18.22 11.88
CA ARG A 108 -14.46 17.56 12.91
C ARG A 108 -13.91 16.22 12.41
N LEU A 109 -14.74 15.37 11.80
CA LEU A 109 -14.31 14.09 11.25
C LEU A 109 -13.30 14.26 10.12
N LYS A 110 -13.49 15.25 9.24
CA LYS A 110 -12.51 15.60 8.20
C LYS A 110 -11.18 16.07 8.78
N ALA A 111 -11.21 16.89 9.84
CA ALA A 111 -9.99 17.35 10.50
C ALA A 111 -9.22 16.18 11.10
N LEU A 112 -9.92 15.28 11.83
CA LEU A 112 -9.32 14.05 12.35
C LEU A 112 -8.77 13.15 11.24
N TRP A 113 -9.49 13.04 10.12
CA TRP A 113 -9.02 12.26 8.98
C TRP A 113 -7.74 12.86 8.39
N LEU A 114 -7.69 14.17 8.19
CA LEU A 114 -6.50 14.85 7.68
C LEU A 114 -5.30 14.72 8.63
N GLU A 115 -5.54 14.76 9.94
CA GLU A 115 -4.51 14.68 10.96
C GLU A 115 -3.94 13.27 11.13
N HIS A 116 -4.80 12.24 11.07
CA HIS A 116 -4.43 10.89 11.46
C HIS A 116 -4.40 9.87 10.32
N CYS A 117 -5.01 10.16 9.17
CA CYS A 117 -4.91 9.27 8.01
C CYS A 117 -3.48 9.33 7.46
N PRO A 118 -2.80 8.18 7.29
CA PRO A 118 -1.53 8.13 6.60
C PRO A 118 -1.64 8.77 5.22
N ALA A 119 -0.62 9.53 4.84
CA ALA A 119 -0.49 10.02 3.48
C ALA A 119 -0.33 8.83 2.51
N ARG A 120 -0.80 9.00 1.28
CA ARG A 120 -0.52 8.06 0.21
C ARG A 120 0.99 8.00 -0.02
N ILE A 121 1.53 6.78 -0.12
CA ILE A 121 2.93 6.53 -0.45
C ILE A 121 3.01 5.74 -1.76
N SER A 122 4.05 5.98 -2.57
CA SER A 122 4.30 5.29 -3.83
C SER A 122 5.69 4.64 -3.82
N ALA A 123 5.78 3.45 -4.43
CA ALA A 123 7.05 2.77 -4.70
C ALA A 123 7.76 3.27 -5.98
N ASP A 124 7.19 4.22 -6.72
CA ASP A 124 7.75 4.68 -8.02
C ASP A 124 9.19 5.18 -7.89
N ASP A 125 9.45 6.05 -6.92
CA ASP A 125 10.80 6.56 -6.65
C ASP A 125 11.77 5.43 -6.28
N THR A 126 11.27 4.40 -5.59
CA THR A 126 12.06 3.23 -5.22
C THR A 126 12.42 2.42 -6.45
N TRP A 127 11.47 2.13 -7.34
CA TRP A 127 11.75 1.43 -8.59
C TRP A 127 12.74 2.18 -9.46
N LYS A 128 12.57 3.49 -9.57
CA LYS A 128 13.52 4.35 -10.29
C LYS A 128 14.92 4.29 -9.68
N ALA A 129 15.03 4.31 -8.35
CA ALA A 129 16.32 4.20 -7.65
C ALA A 129 16.96 2.81 -7.78
N ILE A 130 16.15 1.74 -7.94
CA ILE A 130 16.63 0.38 -8.26
C ILE A 130 17.16 0.30 -9.70
N GLY A 131 16.76 1.23 -10.58
CA GLY A 131 17.14 1.30 -12.00
C GLY A 131 16.08 0.75 -12.96
N LEU A 132 14.83 0.65 -12.49
CA LEU A 132 13.71 0.09 -13.26
C LEU A 132 12.66 1.16 -13.56
N ASP A 133 12.18 1.18 -14.80
CA ASP A 133 11.08 2.06 -15.22
C ASP A 133 9.73 1.55 -14.71
N TRP A 134 8.92 2.46 -14.17
CA TRP A 134 7.59 2.13 -13.66
C TRP A 134 6.67 1.57 -14.76
N GLY A 135 6.73 2.09 -15.99
CA GLY A 135 5.94 1.60 -17.11
C GLY A 135 6.20 0.11 -17.37
N THR A 136 7.47 -0.32 -17.33
CA THR A 136 7.81 -1.75 -17.45
C THR A 136 7.24 -2.55 -16.28
N ILE A 137 7.39 -2.07 -15.04
CA ILE A 137 6.87 -2.76 -13.86
C ILE A 137 5.34 -2.86 -13.90
N TRP A 138 4.64 -1.83 -14.37
CA TRP A 138 3.19 -1.83 -14.51
C TRP A 138 2.71 -2.85 -15.55
N LEU A 139 3.42 -2.99 -16.67
CA LEU A 139 3.04 -3.88 -17.77
C LEU A 139 3.44 -5.35 -17.52
N SER A 140 4.56 -5.58 -16.85
CA SER A 140 5.16 -6.91 -16.71
C SER A 140 5.16 -7.43 -15.28
N GLY A 141 4.91 -6.58 -14.30
CA GLY A 141 4.95 -6.93 -12.88
C GLY A 141 6.37 -6.96 -12.31
N GLY A 142 6.45 -6.62 -11.03
CA GLY A 142 7.69 -6.63 -10.27
C GLY A 142 7.42 -6.68 -8.77
N VAL A 143 8.23 -7.46 -8.05
CA VAL A 143 8.26 -7.48 -6.58
C VAL A 143 9.71 -7.44 -6.14
N PHE A 144 10.01 -6.64 -5.12
CA PHE A 144 11.30 -6.65 -4.43
C PHE A 144 11.13 -6.83 -2.93
N PHE A 145 12.17 -7.33 -2.27
CA PHE A 145 12.29 -7.34 -0.82
C PHE A 145 13.75 -7.47 -0.39
N GLU A 146 14.06 -7.03 0.82
CA GLU A 146 15.37 -7.20 1.44
C GLU A 146 15.36 -8.38 2.42
N LEU A 147 16.46 -9.12 2.44
CA LEU A 147 16.74 -10.13 3.45
C LEU A 147 18.25 -10.14 3.72
N GLU A 148 18.63 -9.83 4.97
CA GLU A 148 20.02 -9.93 5.47
C GLU A 148 21.04 -9.19 4.59
N GLY A 149 20.68 -7.97 4.14
CA GLY A 149 21.55 -7.14 3.29
C GLY A 149 21.53 -7.50 1.80
N THR A 150 20.73 -8.48 1.39
CA THR A 150 20.54 -8.85 -0.02
C THR A 150 19.15 -8.42 -0.48
N VAL A 151 19.08 -7.73 -1.61
CA VAL A 151 17.81 -7.41 -2.27
C VAL A 151 17.49 -8.50 -3.27
N TYR A 152 16.28 -9.04 -3.17
CA TYR A 152 15.72 -10.04 -4.06
C TYR A 152 14.65 -9.42 -4.94
N LEU A 153 14.67 -9.73 -6.24
CA LEU A 153 13.73 -9.22 -7.23
C LEU A 153 13.06 -10.38 -7.98
N HIS A 154 11.74 -10.30 -8.12
CA HIS A 154 10.94 -11.13 -9.02
C HIS A 154 10.33 -10.21 -10.07
N LEU A 155 10.79 -10.34 -11.31
CA LEU A 155 10.37 -9.50 -12.44
C LEU A 155 9.67 -10.36 -13.50
N GLY A 156 8.68 -9.80 -14.19
CA GLY A 156 8.07 -10.44 -15.38
C GLY A 156 8.81 -10.19 -16.69
N PHE A 157 10.00 -9.61 -16.62
CA PHE A 157 10.85 -9.28 -17.76
C PHE A 157 12.32 -9.51 -17.43
N LYS A 158 13.13 -9.71 -18.47
CA LYS A 158 14.57 -9.91 -18.33
C LYS A 158 15.27 -8.56 -18.26
N LEU A 159 16.21 -8.40 -17.33
CA LEU A 159 17.12 -7.26 -17.34
C LEU A 159 17.99 -7.28 -18.61
N SER A 160 18.29 -6.10 -19.15
CA SER A 160 19.05 -5.97 -20.41
C SER A 160 20.00 -4.79 -20.39
N ASN A 161 21.09 -4.89 -21.15
CA ASN A 161 22.12 -3.84 -21.19
C ASN A 161 21.69 -2.57 -21.93
N ASP A 162 20.56 -2.58 -22.63
CA ASP A 162 20.06 -1.45 -23.43
C ASP A 162 18.77 -0.83 -22.85
N GLY A 163 18.31 -1.31 -21.69
CA GLY A 163 17.07 -0.88 -21.05
C GLY A 163 17.12 -0.99 -19.53
N ASP A 164 16.10 -1.61 -18.94
CA ASP A 164 16.02 -1.81 -17.49
C ASP A 164 17.20 -2.62 -16.94
N GLN A 165 17.92 -2.00 -15.99
CA GLN A 165 19.12 -2.55 -15.36
C GLN A 165 19.07 -2.35 -13.85
N VAL A 166 19.56 -3.36 -13.14
CA VAL A 166 19.74 -3.27 -11.69
C VAL A 166 21.21 -3.46 -11.40
N GLU A 167 21.81 -2.50 -10.69
CA GLU A 167 23.22 -2.54 -10.36
C GLU A 167 23.56 -3.82 -9.57
N GLY A 168 24.58 -4.54 -10.03
CA GLY A 168 25.07 -5.76 -9.36
C GLY A 168 24.09 -6.93 -9.36
N ALA A 169 23.01 -6.87 -10.14
CA ALA A 169 22.03 -7.94 -10.21
C ALA A 169 22.62 -9.22 -10.82
N LYS A 170 22.38 -10.33 -10.14
CA LYS A 170 22.70 -11.68 -10.59
C LYS A 170 21.43 -12.49 -10.69
N GLU A 171 21.22 -13.14 -11.84
CA GLU A 171 20.10 -14.04 -12.03
C GLU A 171 20.24 -15.25 -11.10
N ILE A 172 19.14 -15.65 -10.48
CA ILE A 172 19.06 -16.76 -9.53
C ILE A 172 17.97 -17.73 -9.93
N MET A 173 17.99 -18.92 -9.32
CA MET A 173 16.92 -19.89 -9.49
C MET A 173 15.68 -19.48 -8.70
N ALA A 174 14.50 -19.84 -9.21
CA ALA A 174 13.22 -19.60 -8.52
C ALA A 174 13.21 -20.20 -7.10
N SER A 175 13.82 -21.37 -6.91
CA SER A 175 13.93 -22.02 -5.60
C SER A 175 14.67 -21.19 -4.55
N GLU A 176 15.69 -20.43 -4.97
CA GLU A 176 16.45 -19.56 -4.08
C GLU A 176 15.61 -18.35 -3.64
N LEU A 177 14.90 -17.73 -4.59
CA LEU A 177 13.97 -16.64 -4.29
C LEU A 177 12.86 -17.10 -3.33
N GLU A 178 12.25 -18.25 -3.58
CA GLU A 178 11.17 -18.77 -2.74
C GLU A 178 11.67 -19.13 -1.34
N ALA A 179 12.89 -19.66 -1.20
CA ALA A 179 13.50 -19.89 0.12
C ALA A 179 13.66 -18.58 0.90
N ALA A 180 14.17 -17.52 0.25
CA ALA A 180 14.29 -16.20 0.85
C ALA A 180 12.90 -15.61 1.23
N ARG A 181 11.90 -15.78 0.36
CA ARG A 181 10.52 -15.35 0.62
C ARG A 181 9.88 -16.10 1.79
N GLN A 182 10.15 -17.39 1.93
CA GLN A 182 9.68 -18.16 3.09
C GLN A 182 10.36 -17.67 4.37
N GLN A 183 11.67 -17.41 4.34
CA GLN A 183 12.41 -16.91 5.49
C GLN A 183 11.87 -15.55 5.97
N ILE A 184 11.67 -14.58 5.07
CA ILE A 184 11.10 -13.28 5.46
C ILE A 184 9.67 -13.41 5.98
N PHE A 185 8.88 -14.33 5.44
CA PHE A 185 7.53 -14.60 5.95
C PHE A 185 7.56 -15.15 7.38
N GLN A 186 8.48 -16.09 7.68
CA GLN A 186 8.65 -16.60 9.05
C GLN A 186 9.14 -15.51 10.01
N GLN A 187 10.10 -14.67 9.59
CA GLN A 187 10.58 -13.55 10.40
C GLN A 187 9.44 -12.57 10.74
N ARG A 188 8.58 -12.24 9.76
CA ARG A 188 7.43 -11.35 9.96
C ARG A 188 6.33 -11.96 10.83
N LYS A 189 6.20 -13.29 10.85
CA LYS A 189 5.22 -13.99 11.71
C LYS A 189 5.71 -14.09 13.17
N ALA A 190 7.03 -14.12 13.37
CA ALA A 190 7.64 -14.21 14.70
C ALA A 190 7.79 -12.86 15.40
N ALA A 191 7.74 -11.76 14.66
CA ALA A 191 7.76 -10.37 15.15
C ALA A 191 6.35 -9.91 15.54
#